data_AF-A0A5K7YVM5-F1
#
_entry.id   AF-A0A5K7YVM5-F1
#
_cell.length_a   1.000
_cell.length_b   1.000
_cell.length_c   1.000
_cell.angle_alpha   90.00
_cell.angle_beta   90.00
_cell.angle_gamma   90.00
#
_symmetry.space_group_name_H-M   'P 1'
#
loop_
_entity.id
_entity.type
_entity.pdbx_description
1 polymer ?
#
loop_
_entity_poly.entity_id
_entity_poly.type
_entity_poly.pdbx_seq_one_letter_code
_entity_poly.pdbx_strand_id
1 'polypeptide(L)' 'METCRLDDFIKMLDPWLDSDYIRGVYLENPDNLVLFFTDGGQKAYRIDDCTQAQLDGILEDFRKRGIAINEP' A
#
# COMPACT_ATOMS: atom_id res chain seq x y z
N MET A 1 0.98 -5.97 -19.91
CA MET A 1 0.30 -5.17 -18.88
C MET A 1 1.33 -4.22 -18.34
N GLU A 2 1.06 -2.93 -18.38
CA GLU A 2 1.97 -1.93 -17.80
C GLU A 2 1.90 -2.05 -16.28
N THR A 3 3.05 -2.10 -15.63
CA THR A 3 3.15 -2.15 -14.18
C THR A 3 2.80 -0.77 -13.64
N CYS A 4 1.77 -0.69 -12.79
CA CYS A 4 1.40 0.61 -12.26
C CYS A 4 2.46 1.12 -11.28
N ARG A 5 2.62 2.45 -11.21
CA ARG A 5 3.66 3.08 -10.37
C ARG A 5 3.58 2.73 -8.88
N LEU A 6 2.41 2.28 -8.40
CA LEU A 6 2.26 1.80 -7.03
C LEU A 6 3.13 0.56 -6.79
N ASP A 7 3.27 -0.34 -7.76
CA ASP A 7 4.09 -1.55 -7.66
C ASP A 7 5.58 -1.20 -7.44
N ASP A 8 6.11 -0.22 -8.17
CA ASP A 8 7.47 0.28 -7.96
C ASP A 8 7.64 0.93 -6.59
N PHE A 9 6.60 1.63 -6.14
CA PHE A 9 6.58 2.18 -4.79
C PHE A 9 6.56 1.07 -3.73
N ILE A 10 5.80 0.00 -3.92
CA ILE A 10 5.79 -1.16 -3.03
C ILE A 10 7.15 -1.84 -3.02
N LYS A 11 7.81 -2.03 -4.17
CA LYS A 11 9.18 -2.57 -4.23
C LYS A 11 10.18 -1.71 -3.45
N MET A 12 10.01 -0.38 -3.48
CA MET A 12 10.83 0.52 -2.67
C MET A 12 10.53 0.36 -1.17
N LEU A 13 9.27 0.08 -0.81
CA LEU A 13 8.83 -0.15 0.56
C LEU A 13 9.09 -1.58 1.06
N ASP A 14 9.39 -2.54 0.20
CA ASP A 14 9.62 -3.96 0.52
C ASP A 14 10.48 -4.19 1.78
N PRO A 15 11.66 -3.54 1.97
CA PRO A 15 12.43 -3.70 3.21
C PRO A 15 11.70 -3.22 4.47
N TRP A 16 10.76 -2.30 4.34
CA TRP A 16 9.97 -1.76 5.45
C TRP A 16 8.65 -2.51 5.66
N LEU A 17 8.15 -3.21 4.64
CA LEU A 17 6.95 -4.04 4.70
C LEU A 17 7.14 -5.27 5.60
N ASP A 18 8.36 -5.80 5.68
CA ASP A 18 8.72 -6.91 6.56
C ASP A 18 9.13 -6.48 7.98
N SER A 19 9.36 -5.19 8.23
CA SER A 19 10.00 -4.70 9.47
C SER A 19 9.04 -4.30 10.60
N ASP A 20 7.77 -4.74 10.58
CA ASP A 20 6.70 -4.23 11.48
C ASP A 20 6.58 -2.68 11.46
N TYR A 21 7.23 -2.02 10.50
CA TYR A 21 7.37 -0.56 10.47
C TYR A 21 6.09 0.10 9.95
N ILE A 22 5.28 -0.65 9.21
CA ILE A 22 3.98 -0.20 8.74
C ILE A 22 2.95 -0.60 9.78
N ARG A 23 2.43 0.41 10.47
CA ARG A 23 1.35 0.26 11.46
C ARG A 23 0.02 -0.12 10.81
N GLY A 24 -0.21 0.34 9.59
CA GLY A 24 -1.40 0.02 8.82
C GLY A 24 -1.48 0.81 7.53
N VAL A 25 -2.41 0.38 6.68
CA VAL A 25 -2.73 1.00 5.40
C VAL A 25 -4.18 1.45 5.46
N TYR A 26 -4.46 2.65 4.98
CA TYR A 26 -5.81 3.17 4.85
C TYR A 26 -6.10 3.53 3.40
N LEU A 27 -7.18 2.98 2.85
CA LEU A 27 -7.65 3.28 1.52
C LEU A 27 -8.71 4.39 1.62
N GLU A 28 -8.33 5.65 1.42
CA GLU A 28 -9.24 6.79 1.65
C GLU A 28 -10.34 6.90 0.58
N ASN A 29 -10.04 6.43 -0.64
CA ASN A 29 -10.88 6.36 -1.83
C ASN A 29 -10.20 5.34 -2.78
N PRO A 30 -10.85 4.77 -3.82
CA PRO A 30 -10.20 3.80 -4.70
C PRO A 30 -8.88 4.31 -5.32
N ASP A 31 -8.72 5.64 -5.38
CA ASP A 31 -7.57 6.29 -5.99
C ASP A 31 -6.50 6.76 -4.98
N ASN A 32 -6.66 6.55 -3.67
CA ASN A 32 -5.71 7.04 -2.65
C ASN A 32 -5.42 6.02 -1.54
N LEU A 33 -4.15 5.66 -1.41
CA LEU A 33 -3.62 4.75 -0.40
C LEU A 33 -2.71 5.50 0.56
N VAL A 34 -2.97 5.41 1.85
CA VAL A 34 -2.19 6.08 2.90
C VAL A 34 -1.53 5.01 3.77
N LEU A 35 -0.20 5.04 3.84
CA LEU A 35 0.56 4.19 4.75
C LEU A 35 0.83 4.95 6.04
N PHE A 36 0.55 4.32 7.17
CA PHE A 36 0.89 4.80 8.49
C PHE A 36 2.09 4.02 9.02
N PHE A 37 3.13 4.75 9.42
CA PHE A 37 4.35 4.16 9.97
C PHE A 37 4.32 4.19 11.50
N THR A 38 5.11 3.31 12.12
CA THR A 38 5.19 3.21 13.58
C THR A 38 5.85 4.41 14.25
N ASP A 39 6.66 5.19 13.53
CA ASP A 39 7.23 6.46 14.04
C ASP A 39 6.24 7.63 14.05
N GLY A 40 5.01 7.41 13.54
CA GLY A 40 3.99 8.45 13.41
C GLY A 40 4.02 9.17 12.05
N GLY A 41 4.98 8.84 11.18
CA GLY A 41 4.97 9.27 9.79
C GLY A 41 3.78 8.69 9.02
N GLN A 42 3.38 9.40 7.96
CA GLN A 42 2.40 8.91 7.00
C GLN A 42 2.83 9.24 5.58
N LYS A 43 2.48 8.36 4.63
CA LYS A 43 2.74 8.60 3.21
C LYS A 43 1.52 8.24 2.38
N ALA A 44 0.94 9.25 1.75
CA ALA A 44 -0.14 9.09 0.79
C ALA A 44 0.44 8.79 -0.60
N TYR A 45 -0.19 7.86 -1.28
CA TYR A 45 0.11 7.46 -2.65
C TYR A 45 -1.19 7.51 -3.47
N ARG A 46 -1.14 8.24 -4.58
CA ARG A 46 -2.27 8.33 -5.50
C ARG A 46 -2.21 7.20 -6.53
N ILE A 47 -3.27 6.41 -6.59
CA ILE A 47 -3.47 5.28 -7.48
C ILE A 47 -4.13 5.81 -8.77
N ASP A 48 -3.33 6.38 -9.67
CA ASP A 48 -3.84 6.97 -10.94
C ASP A 48 -3.63 6.06 -12.16
N ASP A 49 -2.73 5.09 -12.02
CA ASP A 49 -2.20 4.28 -13.13
C ASP A 49 -2.42 2.77 -12.91
N CYS A 50 -3.16 2.38 -11.87
CA CYS A 50 -3.45 0.97 -11.57
C CYS A 50 -4.84 0.58 -12.02
N THR A 51 -4.97 -0.63 -12.57
CA THR A 51 -6.26 -1.30 -12.70
C THR A 51 -6.73 -1.83 -11.34
N GLN A 52 -8.04 -2.03 -11.18
CA GLN A 52 -8.61 -2.62 -9.96
C GLN A 52 -7.93 -3.95 -9.59
N ALA A 53 -7.68 -4.84 -10.57
CA ALA A 53 -7.03 -6.12 -10.34
C ALA A 53 -5.57 -5.98 -9.82
N GLN A 54 -4.84 -4.96 -10.27
CA GLN A 54 -3.49 -4.69 -9.77
C GLN A 54 -3.55 -4.16 -8.33
N LEU A 55 -4.52 -3.30 -8.04
CA LEU A 55 -4.72 -2.79 -6.69
C LEU A 55 -5.08 -3.91 -5.71
N ASP A 56 -6.04 -4.76 -6.07
CA ASP A 56 -6.44 -5.92 -5.27
C ASP A 56 -5.24 -6.84 -4.98
N GLY A 57 -4.39 -7.11 -5.98
CA GLY A 57 -3.17 -7.90 -5.78
C GLY A 57 -2.21 -7.29 -4.75
N ILE A 58 -2.03 -5.97 -4.79
CA ILE A 58 -1.17 -5.23 -3.85
C ILE A 58 -1.75 -5.27 -2.43
N LEU A 59 -3.07 -5.09 -2.29
CA LEU A 59 -3.75 -5.18 -1.00
C LEU A 59 -3.70 -6.60 -0.43
N GLU A 60 -3.81 -7.63 -1.27
CA GLU A 60 -3.60 -9.01 -0.82
C GLU A 60 -2.17 -9.26 -0.32
N ASP A 61 -1.16 -8.69 -0.97
CA ASP A 61 0.23 -8.79 -0.54
C ASP A 61 0.44 -8.17 0.86
N PHE A 62 -0.15 -7.00 1.10
CA PHE A 62 -0.14 -6.38 2.43
C PHE A 62 -0.83 -7.25 3.49
N ARG A 63 -2.00 -7.83 3.18
CA ARG A 63 -2.70 -8.74 4.09
C ARG A 63 -1.87 -9.99 4.40
N LYS A 64 -1.17 -10.56 3.41
CA LYS A 64 -0.27 -11.73 3.59
C LYS A 64 0.92 -11.41 4.47
N ARG A 65 1.40 -10.17 4.45
CA ARG A 65 2.48 -9.67 5.34
C ARG A 65 1.98 -9.27 6.73
N GLY A 66 0.68 -9.43 7.02
CA GLY A 66 0.10 -9.10 8.33
C GLY A 66 -0.20 -7.61 8.53
N ILE A 67 -0.15 -6.81 7.47
CA ILE A 67 -0.44 -5.38 7.52
C ILE A 67 -1.96 -5.18 7.51
N ALA A 68 -2.48 -4.48 8.52
CA ALA A 68 -3.89 -4.15 8.59
C ALA A 68 -4.27 -3.13 7.53
N ILE A 69 -5.28 -3.45 6.72
CA ILE A 69 -5.86 -2.56 5.72
C ILE A 69 -7.21 -2.09 6.24
N ASN A 70 -7.36 -0.78 6.38
CA ASN A 70 -8.58 -0.12 6.79
C ASN A 70 -9.19 0.57 5.57
N GLU A 71 -10.48 0.34 5.35
CA GLU A 71 -11.26 0.92 4.26
C GLU A 71 -12.48 1.62 4.93
N PRO A 72 -12.95 2.76 4.41
CA PRO A 72 -14.09 3.50 4.96
C PRO A 72 -15.41 2.72 4.91
#